data_AF-A0A7W8UBH0-F1
#
_entry.id   AF-A0A7W8UBH0-F1
#
_cell.length_a   1.000
_cell.length_b   1.000
_cell.length_c   1.000
_cell.angle_alpha   90.00
_cell.angle_beta   90.00
_cell.angle_gamma   90.00
#
_symmetry.space_group_name_H-M   'P 1'
#
loop_
_entity.id
_entity.type
_entity.pdbx_description
1 polymer ?
#
loop_
_entity_poly.entity_id
_entity_poly.type
_entity_poly.pdbx_seq_one_letter_code
_entity_poly.pdbx_strand_id
1 'polypeptide(L)'
;MSERALLSAMGALEAATGLALLIIPTVLVGLLLGTAPDTAAGMTVSRVAGAALLALGIACWFTREDRSRGLLAAMVIYNAAVVVVLFAGWIGSGLSGVAFWPAILVHAALAFWCIVYLSPSR
;
A
#
# COMPACT_ATOMS: atom_id res chain seq x y z
N MET A 1 -0.39 16.85 -24.41
CA MET A 1 -0.93 16.15 -23.23
C MET A 1 -0.36 16.83 -21.98
N SER A 2 -1.18 17.18 -20.98
CA SER A 2 -0.70 17.87 -19.78
C SER A 2 -0.18 16.89 -18.73
N GLU A 3 0.80 17.31 -17.92
CA GLU A 3 1.34 16.53 -16.79
C GLU A 3 0.24 16.01 -15.86
N ARG A 4 -0.76 16.85 -15.60
CA ARG A 4 -1.92 16.52 -14.77
C ARG A 4 -2.74 15.36 -15.33
N ALA A 5 -2.94 15.32 -16.65
CA ALA A 5 -3.68 14.25 -17.30
C ALA A 5 -2.91 12.93 -17.24
N LEU A 6 -1.59 12.97 -17.46
CA LEU A 6 -0.72 11.80 -17.35
C LEU A 6 -0.71 11.23 -15.93
N LEU A 7 -0.52 12.06 -14.90
CA LEU A 7 -0.55 11.63 -13.50
C LEU A 7 -1.92 11.08 -13.09
N SER A 8 -3.02 11.62 -13.63
CA SER A 8 -4.37 11.09 -13.36
C SER A 8 -4.55 9.69 -13.95
N ALA A 9 -4.10 9.49 -15.19
CA ALA A 9 -4.20 8.20 -15.86
C ALA A 9 -3.34 7.14 -15.17
N MET A 10 -2.07 7.46 -14.89
CA MET A 10 -1.18 6.58 -14.13
C MET A 10 -1.74 6.29 -12.74
N GLY A 11 -2.18 7.33 -12.02
CA GLY A 11 -2.70 7.17 -10.66
C GLY A 11 -3.94 6.27 -10.60
N ALA A 12 -4.85 6.39 -11.57
CA ALA A 12 -6.03 5.52 -11.66
C ALA A 12 -5.65 4.06 -11.98
N LEU A 13 -4.73 3.83 -12.90
CA LEU A 13 -4.26 2.50 -13.26
C LEU A 13 -3.55 1.80 -12.09
N GLU A 14 -2.65 2.51 -11.41
CA GLU A 14 -1.91 1.98 -10.27
C GLU A 14 -2.84 1.74 -9.08
N ALA A 15 -3.81 2.62 -8.82
CA ALA A 15 -4.81 2.41 -7.78
C ALA A 15 -5.66 1.16 -8.06
N ALA A 16 -6.10 0.95 -9.31
CA ALA A 16 -6.87 -0.22 -9.70
C ALA A 16 -6.05 -1.52 -9.56
N THR A 17 -4.80 -1.50 -10.02
CA THR A 17 -3.87 -2.63 -9.91
C THR A 17 -3.56 -2.94 -8.45
N GLY A 18 -3.31 -1.90 -7.65
CA GLY A 18 -3.06 -2.01 -6.22
C GLY A 18 -4.23 -2.61 -5.45
N LEU A 19 -5.45 -2.17 -5.76
CA LEU A 19 -6.67 -2.71 -5.16
C LEU A 19 -6.89 -4.18 -5.54
N ALA A 20 -6.65 -4.53 -6.80
CA ALA A 20 -6.73 -5.92 -7.27
C ALA A 20 -5.70 -6.83 -6.57
N LEU A 21 -4.46 -6.36 -6.39
CA LEU A 21 -3.43 -7.11 -5.63
C LEU A 21 -3.78 -7.25 -4.14
N LEU A 22 -4.48 -6.27 -3.54
CA LEU A 22 -4.93 -6.34 -2.15
C LEU A 22 -6.06 -7.35 -1.95
N ILE A 23 -7.07 -7.33 -2.83
CA ILE A 23 -8.32 -8.09 -2.66
C ILE A 23 -8.25 -9.46 -3.33
N ILE A 24 -7.78 -9.53 -4.58
CA ILE A 24 -7.78 -10.73 -5.43
C ILE A 24 -6.37 -11.05 -5.98
N PRO A 25 -5.32 -11.14 -5.14
CA PRO A 25 -3.94 -11.35 -5.60
C PRO A 25 -3.78 -12.59 -6.47
N THR A 26 -4.44 -13.70 -6.15
CA THR A 26 -4.39 -14.94 -6.94
C THR A 26 -4.79 -14.73 -8.40
N VAL A 27 -5.86 -13.96 -8.63
CA VAL A 27 -6.37 -13.69 -9.97
C VAL A 27 -5.40 -12.81 -10.74
N LEU A 28 -5.00 -11.67 -10.15
CA LEU A 28 -4.15 -10.72 -10.85
C LEU A 28 -2.74 -11.26 -11.08
N VAL A 29 -2.13 -11.90 -10.08
CA VAL A 29 -0.80 -12.51 -10.22
C VAL A 29 -0.84 -13.68 -11.21
N GLY A 30 -1.89 -14.50 -11.17
CA GLY A 30 -2.09 -15.57 -12.15
C GLY A 30 -2.25 -15.04 -13.59
N LEU A 31 -2.99 -13.95 -13.76
CA LEU A 31 -3.13 -13.29 -15.07
C LEU A 31 -1.81 -12.71 -15.58
N LEU A 32 -1.02 -12.10 -14.70
CA LEU A 32 0.23 -11.43 -15.07
C LEU A 32 1.40 -12.39 -15.29
N LEU A 33 1.53 -13.40 -14.43
CA LEU A 33 2.72 -14.26 -14.35
C LEU A 33 2.45 -15.70 -14.80
N GLY A 34 1.20 -16.06 -15.07
CA GLY A 34 0.80 -17.43 -15.44
C GLY A 34 0.74 -18.41 -14.26
N THR A 35 1.03 -17.96 -13.04
CA THR A 35 1.04 -18.79 -11.82
C THR A 35 0.52 -18.00 -10.63
N ALA A 36 -0.15 -18.66 -9.69
CA ALA A 36 -0.62 -18.04 -8.46
C ALA A 36 0.50 -17.92 -7.39
N PRO A 37 0.39 -16.97 -6.45
CA PRO A 37 1.30 -16.87 -5.32
C PRO A 37 0.92 -17.92 -4.26
N ASP A 38 1.31 -19.17 -4.49
CA ASP A 38 0.81 -20.36 -3.77
C ASP A 38 1.30 -20.51 -2.31
N THR A 39 2.05 -19.53 -1.79
CA THR A 39 2.55 -19.54 -0.41
C THR A 39 1.96 -18.39 0.39
N ALA A 40 1.84 -18.55 1.71
CA ALA A 40 1.42 -17.49 2.62
C ALA A 40 2.32 -16.24 2.53
N ALA A 41 3.63 -16.46 2.35
CA ALA A 41 4.60 -15.39 2.10
C ALA A 41 4.32 -14.69 0.76
N GLY A 42 4.10 -15.45 -0.31
CA GLY A 42 3.75 -14.93 -1.64
C GLY A 42 2.50 -14.06 -1.60
N MET A 43 1.41 -14.57 -1.00
CA MET A 43 0.16 -13.83 -0.82
C MET A 43 0.36 -12.53 -0.04
N THR A 44 1.15 -12.58 1.04
CA THR A 44 1.47 -11.40 1.86
C THR A 44 2.24 -10.37 1.06
N VAL A 45 3.28 -10.78 0.33
CA VAL A 45 4.08 -9.88 -0.51
C VAL A 45 3.23 -9.28 -1.63
N SER A 46 2.36 -10.06 -2.29
CA SER A 46 1.43 -9.54 -3.30
C SER A 46 0.53 -8.45 -2.74
N ARG A 47 -0.02 -8.62 -1.54
CA ARG A 47 -0.85 -7.61 -0.88
C ARG A 47 -0.07 -6.38 -0.46
N VAL A 48 1.18 -6.53 0.02
CA VAL A 48 2.06 -5.38 0.31
C VAL A 48 2.39 -4.59 -0.96
N ALA A 49 2.67 -5.27 -2.07
CA ALA A 49 2.82 -4.62 -3.37
C ALA A 49 1.54 -3.88 -3.78
N GLY A 50 0.37 -4.48 -3.55
CA GLY A 50 -0.92 -3.84 -3.76
C GLY A 50 -1.12 -2.56 -2.95
N ALA A 51 -0.75 -2.59 -1.66
CA ALA A 51 -0.75 -1.41 -0.79
C ALA A 51 0.17 -0.30 -1.31
N ALA A 52 1.35 -0.65 -1.82
CA ALA A 52 2.30 0.31 -2.39
C ALA A 52 1.74 0.98 -3.65
N LEU A 53 1.16 0.21 -4.58
CA LEU A 53 0.57 0.75 -5.82
C LEU A 53 -0.66 1.62 -5.52
N LEU A 54 -1.50 1.22 -4.57
CA LEU A 54 -2.65 2.02 -4.14
C LEU A 54 -2.19 3.38 -3.57
N ALA A 55 -1.16 3.36 -2.72
CA ALA A 55 -0.58 4.59 -2.18
C ALA A 55 0.06 5.46 -3.26
N LEU A 56 0.74 4.86 -4.25
CA LEU A 56 1.27 5.57 -5.41
C LEU A 56 0.15 6.25 -6.21
N GLY A 57 -0.96 5.54 -6.44
CA GLY A 57 -2.14 6.09 -7.11
C GLY A 57 -2.72 7.31 -6.39
N ILE A 58 -2.82 7.24 -5.05
CA ILE A 58 -3.25 8.34 -4.20
C ILE A 58 -2.25 9.51 -4.28
N ALA A 59 -0.95 9.24 -4.22
CA ALA A 59 0.07 10.28 -4.34
C ALA A 59 -0.03 11.02 -5.69
N CYS A 60 -0.24 10.30 -6.80
CA CYS A 60 -0.45 10.89 -8.12
C CYS A 60 -1.69 11.80 -8.19
N TRP A 61 -2.71 11.54 -7.37
CA TRP A 61 -3.94 12.34 -7.35
C TRP A 61 -3.82 13.59 -6.46
N PHE A 62 -3.31 13.43 -5.23
CA PHE A 62 -3.31 14.50 -4.22
C PHE A 62 -2.14 15.48 -4.31
N THR A 63 -1.08 15.15 -5.05
CA THR A 63 0.06 16.06 -5.26
C THR A 63 -0.27 17.28 -6.13
N ARG A 64 -1.52 17.39 -6.60
CA ARG A 64 -2.03 18.48 -7.45
C ARG A 64 -2.34 19.77 -6.68
N GLU A 65 -2.67 19.65 -5.39
CA GLU A 65 -3.03 20.78 -4.52
C GLU A 65 -1.88 21.14 -3.58
N ASP A 66 -1.46 20.18 -2.77
CA ASP A 66 -0.28 20.28 -1.90
C ASP A 66 0.54 19.01 -2.00
N ARG A 67 1.67 19.11 -2.70
CA ARG A 67 2.56 17.98 -2.96
C ARG A 67 3.02 17.29 -1.68
N SER A 68 3.33 18.07 -0.64
CA SER A 68 3.85 17.54 0.61
C SER A 68 2.76 16.79 1.39
N ARG A 69 1.58 17.40 1.53
CA ARG A 69 0.45 16.80 2.24
C ARG A 69 -0.10 15.57 1.52
N GLY A 70 -0.17 15.62 0.18
CA GLY A 70 -0.60 14.48 -0.63
C GLY A 70 0.32 13.27 -0.49
N LEU A 71 1.64 13.49 -0.47
CA LEU A 71 2.62 12.43 -0.22
C LEU A 71 2.50 11.87 1.20
N LEU A 72 2.35 12.73 2.21
CA LEU A 72 2.15 12.28 3.60
C LEU A 72 0.86 11.47 3.75
N ALA A 73 -0.23 11.87 3.11
CA ALA A 73 -1.48 11.10 3.11
C ALA A 73 -1.30 9.72 2.45
N ALA A 74 -0.61 9.65 1.32
CA ALA A 74 -0.27 8.37 0.69
C ALA A 74 0.60 7.48 1.61
N MET A 75 1.56 8.08 2.34
CA MET A 75 2.39 7.36 3.31
C MET A 75 1.58 6.81 4.48
N VAL A 76 0.58 7.55 4.99
CA VAL A 76 -0.35 7.03 6.00
C VAL A 76 -1.06 5.77 5.49
N ILE A 77 -1.63 5.84 4.28
CA ILE A 77 -2.35 4.72 3.68
C ILE A 77 -1.44 3.51 3.49
N TYR A 78 -0.25 3.71 2.92
CA TYR A 78 0.72 2.65 2.72
C TYR A 78 1.10 1.96 4.04
N ASN A 79 1.54 2.73 5.03
CA ASN A 79 2.01 2.18 6.30
C ASN A 79 0.88 1.48 7.06
N ALA A 80 -0.33 2.05 7.09
CA ALA A 80 -1.48 1.42 7.71
C ALA A 80 -1.88 0.12 7.01
N ALA A 81 -1.91 0.11 5.68
CA ALA A 81 -2.22 -1.09 4.91
C ALA A 81 -1.19 -2.21 5.11
N VAL A 82 0.11 -1.88 5.19
CA VAL A 82 1.17 -2.86 5.49
C VAL A 82 0.97 -3.47 6.88
N VAL A 83 0.66 -2.65 7.89
CA VAL A 83 0.35 -3.16 9.24
C VAL A 83 -0.82 -4.14 9.20
N VAL A 84 -1.92 -3.79 8.52
CA VAL A 84 -3.09 -4.67 8.39
C VAL A 84 -2.75 -5.97 7.66
N VAL A 85 -2.01 -5.89 6.54
CA VAL A 85 -1.63 -7.07 5.75
C VAL A 85 -0.73 -8.01 6.53
N LEU A 86 0.30 -7.49 7.21
CA LEU A 86 1.19 -8.30 8.04
C LEU A 86 0.43 -8.89 9.23
N PHE A 87 -0.37 -8.10 9.94
CA PHE A 87 -1.13 -8.60 11.08
C PHE A 87 -2.13 -9.70 10.67
N ALA A 88 -2.79 -9.56 9.51
CA ALA A 88 -3.63 -10.61 8.93
C ALA A 88 -2.84 -11.87 8.55
N GLY A 89 -1.63 -11.72 8.00
CA GLY A 89 -0.74 -12.85 7.70
C GLY A 89 -0.29 -13.61 8.95
N TRP A 90 -0.05 -12.91 10.06
CA TRP A 90 0.26 -13.51 11.35
C TRP A 90 -0.92 -14.33 11.90
N ILE A 91 -2.11 -13.73 11.97
CA ILE A 91 -3.31 -14.41 12.49
C ILE A 91 -3.73 -15.59 11.61
N GLY A 92 -3.76 -15.39 10.28
CA GLY A 92 -4.32 -16.38 9.35
C GLY A 92 -3.37 -17.50 8.96
N SER A 93 -2.06 -17.25 8.93
CA SER A 93 -1.07 -18.19 8.40
C SER A 93 0.18 -18.41 9.27
N GLY A 94 0.24 -17.77 10.45
CA GLY A 94 1.34 -17.99 11.41
C GLY A 94 2.70 -17.42 10.98
N LEU A 95 2.72 -16.49 10.01
CA LEU A 95 3.97 -15.84 9.58
C LEU A 95 4.64 -15.13 10.76
N SER A 96 5.90 -15.46 11.01
CA SER A 96 6.57 -15.11 12.28
C SER A 96 8.10 -14.96 12.14
N GLY A 97 8.57 -14.52 10.97
CA GLY A 97 10.00 -14.24 10.77
C GLY A 97 10.56 -13.24 11.79
N VAL A 98 11.88 -13.29 12.05
CA VAL A 98 12.53 -12.46 13.10
C VAL A 98 12.27 -10.95 12.95
N ALA A 99 12.17 -10.45 11.72
CA ALA A 99 11.93 -9.04 11.41
C ALA A 99 10.43 -8.66 11.30
N PHE A 100 9.52 -9.61 11.50
CA PHE A 100 8.09 -9.41 11.24
C PHE A 100 7.46 -8.37 12.18
N TRP A 101 7.62 -8.57 13.49
CA TRP A 101 7.16 -7.62 14.50
C TRP A 101 7.87 -6.27 14.40
N PRO A 102 9.22 -6.20 14.26
CA PRO A 102 9.91 -4.95 13.96
C PRO A 102 9.29 -4.19 12.78
N ALA A 103 8.98 -4.87 11.67
CA ALA A 103 8.36 -4.23 10.50
C ALA A 103 6.97 -3.65 10.84
N ILE A 104 6.11 -4.41 11.51
CA ILE A 104 4.79 -3.92 11.96
C ILE A 104 4.93 -2.65 12.81
N LEU A 105 5.82 -2.67 13.80
CA LEU A 105 6.01 -1.55 14.71
C LEU A 105 6.53 -0.31 14.00
N VAL A 106 7.50 -0.46 13.09
CA VAL A 106 8.03 0.64 12.29
C VAL A 106 6.94 1.26 11.43
N HIS A 107 6.18 0.46 10.69
CA HIS A 107 5.09 0.98 9.86
C HIS A 107 4.00 1.66 10.70
N ALA A 108 3.61 1.08 11.84
CA ALA A 108 2.65 1.70 12.75
C ALA A 108 3.14 3.07 13.27
N ALA A 109 4.41 3.16 13.67
CA ALA A 109 5.01 4.41 14.14
C ALA A 109 5.07 5.47 13.03
N LEU A 110 5.45 5.09 11.82
CA LEU A 110 5.49 5.99 10.66
C LEU A 110 4.10 6.50 10.27
N ALA A 111 3.09 5.62 10.27
CA ALA A 111 1.70 6.01 10.03
C ALA A 111 1.24 7.04 11.09
N PHE A 112 1.49 6.74 12.36
CA PHE A 112 1.15 7.63 13.47
C PHE A 112 1.83 8.99 13.35
N TRP A 113 3.13 9.04 13.05
CA TRP A 113 3.86 10.29 12.89
C TRP A 113 3.28 11.12 11.74
N CYS A 114 2.99 10.52 10.59
CA CYS A 114 2.37 11.22 9.47
C CYS A 114 0.99 11.78 9.83
N ILE A 115 0.17 11.03 10.59
CA ILE A 115 -1.14 11.49 11.08
C ILE A 115 -0.98 12.69 12.02
N VAL A 116 -0.05 12.63 12.98
CA VAL A 116 0.22 13.74 13.91
C VAL A 116 0.62 15.00 13.15
N TYR A 117 1.50 14.87 12.15
CA TYR A 117 1.93 16.01 11.34
C TYR A 117 0.78 16.60 10.50
N LEU A 118 -0.13 15.77 9.98
CA LEU A 118 -1.29 16.21 9.19
C LEU A 118 -2.43 16.77 10.05
N SER A 119 -2.43 16.50 11.36
CA SER A 119 -3.45 17.02 12.26
C SER A 119 -3.29 18.54 12.45
N PRO A 120 -4.37 19.33 12.34
CA PRO A 120 -4.28 20.77 12.59
C PRO A 120 -3.80 21.03 14.02
N SER A 121 -2.73 21.80 14.19
CA SER A 121 -2.35 22.36 15.49
C SER A 121 -3.51 23.22 15.99
N ARG A 122 -4.14 22.83 17.10
CA ARG A 122 -5.24 23.59 17.73
C ARG A 122 -4.77 24.94 18.22
#